data_AF-A0A5D9D1B7-F1
#
_entry.id   AF-A0A5D9D1B7-F1
#
_cell.length_a   1.000
_cell.length_b   1.000
_cell.length_c   1.000
_cell.angle_alpha   90.00
_cell.angle_beta   90.00
_cell.angle_gamma   90.00
#
_symmetry.space_group_name_H-M   'P 1'
#
loop_
_entity.id
_entity.type
_entity.pdbx_description
1 polymer ?
#
loop_
_entity_poly.entity_id
_entity_poly.type
_entity_poly.pdbx_seq_one_letter_code
_entity_poly.pdbx_strand_id
1 'polypeptide(L)'
;MNDQFEEFEGKCSIEDWSRRDVIGMNMNISVSDVRQRPTGVILTAEVKGSFEGYGLPEPLVLLFYVTLHNEQIDQLIILRKAL
;
A
#
# COMPACT_ATOMS: atom_id res chain seq x y z
N MET A 1 -10.43 -6.73 7.71
CA MET A 1 -9.45 -7.82 7.81
C MET A 1 -9.19 -8.29 6.38
N ASN A 2 -8.01 -7.94 5.87
CA ASN A 2 -7.44 -8.37 4.59
C ASN A 2 -5.99 -8.68 4.89
N ASP A 3 -5.74 -9.96 4.92
CA ASP A 3 -4.75 -10.56 5.79
C ASP A 3 -3.67 -11.17 4.94
N GLN A 4 -3.12 -10.43 3.97
CA GLN A 4 -1.97 -11.03 3.31
C GLN A 4 -0.82 -11.24 4.30
N PHE A 5 -0.71 -10.50 5.42
CA PHE A 5 0.33 -10.73 6.47
C PHE A 5 1.71 -11.11 5.89
N GLU A 6 1.99 -10.62 4.68
CA GLU A 6 3.15 -10.99 3.91
C GLU A 6 4.16 -9.89 4.14
N GLU A 7 5.23 -10.27 4.85
CA GLU A 7 6.37 -9.39 5.09
C GLU A 7 7.38 -9.62 3.97
N PHE A 8 7.74 -8.52 3.29
CA PHE A 8 8.79 -8.50 2.30
C PHE A 8 9.98 -7.73 2.84
N GLU A 9 11.11 -8.42 3.01
CA GLU A 9 12.35 -7.80 3.47
C GLU A 9 13.39 -7.75 2.35
N GLY A 10 14.07 -6.62 2.23
CA GLY A 10 15.13 -6.41 1.26
C GLY A 10 14.64 -6.06 -0.15
N LYS A 11 15.53 -5.40 -0.89
CA LYS A 11 15.20 -4.78 -2.19
C LYS A 11 14.64 -5.79 -3.22
N CYS A 12 15.25 -6.96 -3.36
CA CYS A 12 14.81 -7.95 -4.35
C CYS A 12 13.39 -8.47 -4.07
N SER A 13 13.09 -8.76 -2.80
CA SER A 13 11.77 -9.25 -2.38
C SER A 13 10.68 -8.20 -2.64
N ILE A 14 10.99 -6.94 -2.32
CA ILE A 14 10.11 -5.80 -2.58
C ILE A 14 9.93 -5.56 -4.09
N GLU A 15 10.99 -5.72 -4.89
CA GLU A 15 10.90 -5.59 -6.35
C GLU A 15 9.99 -6.66 -6.95
N ASP A 16 10.13 -7.92 -6.54
CA ASP A 16 9.30 -9.03 -7.01
C ASP A 16 7.83 -8.87 -6.61
N TRP A 17 7.57 -8.47 -5.36
CA TRP A 17 6.24 -8.10 -4.90
C TRP A 17 5.66 -6.96 -5.74
N SER A 18 6.41 -5.87 -5.92
CA SER A 18 5.94 -4.71 -6.68
C SER A 18 5.62 -5.07 -8.13
N ARG A 19 6.40 -5.95 -8.74
CA ARG A 19 6.18 -6.41 -10.11
C ARG A 19 4.89 -7.21 -10.24
N ARG A 20 4.61 -8.11 -9.30
CA ARG A 20 3.41 -8.96 -9.32
C ARG A 20 2.15 -8.20 -8.93
N ASP A 21 2.19 -7.54 -7.78
CA ASP A 21 0.98 -7.16 -7.04
C ASP A 21 0.63 -5.68 -7.18
N VAL A 22 1.61 -4.84 -7.59
CA VAL A 22 1.38 -3.42 -7.86
C VAL A 22 1.35 -3.16 -9.37
N ILE A 23 2.43 -3.48 -10.07
CA ILE A 23 2.57 -3.24 -11.51
C ILE A 23 1.73 -4.25 -12.30
N GLY A 24 1.83 -5.54 -11.97
CA GLY A 24 1.08 -6.61 -12.64
C GLY A 24 -0.44 -6.48 -12.49
N MET A 25 -0.90 -5.88 -11.39
CA MET A 25 -2.31 -5.58 -11.15
C MET A 25 -2.77 -4.22 -11.74
N ASN A 26 -1.90 -3.51 -12.46
CA ASN A 26 -2.16 -2.17 -12.98
C ASN A 26 -2.72 -1.23 -11.89
N MET A 27 -2.11 -1.28 -10.70
CA MET A 27 -2.60 -0.56 -9.53
C MET A 27 -2.47 0.95 -9.75
N ASN A 28 -3.59 1.66 -9.65
CA ASN A 28 -3.67 3.10 -9.66
C ASN A 28 -4.05 3.59 -8.26
N ILE A 29 -3.30 4.56 -7.74
CA ILE A 29 -3.47 5.10 -6.39
C ILE A 29 -3.86 6.57 -6.50
N SER A 30 -5.01 6.92 -5.94
CA SER A 30 -5.50 8.30 -5.82
C SER A 30 -5.52 8.72 -4.36
N VAL A 31 -4.53 9.51 -3.95
CA VAL A 31 -4.37 9.97 -2.56
C VAL A 31 -5.44 11.01 -2.22
N SER A 32 -6.22 10.75 -1.17
CA SER A 32 -7.29 11.64 -0.70
C SER A 32 -6.92 12.40 0.58
N ASP A 33 -5.98 11.87 1.38
CA ASP A 33 -5.53 12.48 2.63
C ASP A 33 -4.05 12.16 2.88
N VAL A 34 -3.33 13.13 3.43
CA VAL A 34 -1.92 13.02 3.79
C VAL A 34 -1.72 13.57 5.20
N ARG A 35 -1.23 12.72 6.10
CA ARG A 35 -0.93 13.10 7.49
C ARG A 35 0.55 12.88 7.79
N GLN A 36 1.28 13.96 7.99
CA GLN A 36 2.69 13.90 8.38
C GLN A 36 2.84 13.43 9.83
N ARG A 37 3.91 12.70 10.08
CA ARG A 37 4.36 12.28 11.42
C ARG A 37 5.86 12.53 11.54
N PRO A 38 6.41 12.68 12.76
CA PRO A 38 7.85 12.89 12.93
C PRO A 38 8.73 11.81 12.27
N THR A 39 8.22 10.57 12.17
CA THR A 39 8.94 9.43 11.60
C THR A 39 8.54 9.09 10.16
N GLY A 40 7.70 9.91 9.50
CA GLY A 40 7.24 9.63 8.14
C GLY A 40 5.85 10.17 7.84
N VAL A 41 5.02 9.39 7.14
CA VAL A 41 3.72 9.86 6.63
C VAL A 41 2.67 8.75 6.62
N ILE A 42 1.42 9.12 6.81
CA ILE A 42 0.26 8.26 6.59
C ILE A 42 -0.51 8.80 5.39
N LEU A 43 -0.77 7.97 4.39
CA LEU A 43 -1.58 8.29 3.23
C LEU A 43 -2.91 7.54 3.33
N THR A 44 -4.02 8.21 3.05
CA THR A 44 -5.27 7.54 2.69
C THR A 44 -5.45 7.65 1.19
N ALA A 45 -5.69 6.54 0.51
CA ALA A 45 -5.90 6.55 -0.93
C ALA A 45 -6.99 5.58 -1.36
N GLU A 46 -7.73 5.99 -2.39
CA GLU A 46 -8.52 5.08 -3.20
C GLU A 46 -7.58 4.34 -4.16
N VAL A 47 -7.77 3.03 -4.28
CA VAL A 47 -6.95 2.16 -5.11
C VAL A 47 -7.84 1.46 -6.13
N LYS A 48 -7.43 1.54 -7.39
CA LYS A 48 -8.03 0.82 -8.51
C LYS A 48 -6.98 -0.08 -9.14
N GLY A 49 -7.44 -1.09 -9.88
CA GLY A 49 -6.57 -2.06 -10.53
C GLY A 49 -7.38 -3.20 -11.09
N SER A 50 -6.70 -4.15 -11.72
CA SER A 50 -7.28 -5.37 -12.27
C SER A 50 -7.59 -6.39 -11.16
N PHE A 51 -8.44 -5.99 -10.21
CA PHE A 51 -8.88 -6.80 -9.07
C PHE A 51 -10.21 -7.53 -9.33
N GLU A 52 -10.55 -7.79 -10.59
CA GLU A 52 -11.78 -8.49 -10.94
C GLU A 52 -11.81 -9.88 -10.27
N GLY A 53 -12.95 -10.22 -9.65
CA GLY A 53 -13.14 -11.52 -9.00
C GLY A 53 -12.66 -11.63 -7.54
N TYR A 54 -11.99 -10.63 -6.98
CA TYR A 54 -11.52 -10.67 -5.57
C TYR A 54 -12.56 -10.22 -4.53
N GLY A 55 -13.77 -9.83 -4.95
CA GLY A 55 -14.85 -9.41 -4.04
C GLY A 55 -14.50 -8.20 -3.16
N LEU A 56 -13.61 -7.32 -3.66
CA LEU A 56 -13.16 -6.14 -2.94
C LEU A 56 -14.26 -5.07 -2.91
N PRO A 57 -14.34 -4.26 -1.83
CA PRO A 57 -15.23 -3.11 -1.81
C PRO A 57 -14.85 -2.11 -2.89
N GLU A 58 -15.86 -1.45 -3.46
CA GLU A 58 -15.68 -0.35 -4.42
C GLU A 58 -16.30 0.93 -3.83
N PRO A 59 -15.51 2.00 -3.59
CA PRO A 59 -14.06 2.10 -3.81
C PRO A 59 -13.24 1.31 -2.77
N LEU A 60 -12.10 0.75 -3.20
CA LEU A 60 -11.14 0.16 -2.28
C LEU A 60 -10.28 1.27 -1.67
N VAL A 61 -10.44 1.51 -0.38
CA VAL A 61 -9.65 2.53 0.33
C VAL A 61 -8.59 1.87 1.21
N LEU A 62 -7.33 2.24 0.99
CA LEU A 62 -6.17 1.76 1.75
C LEU A 62 -5.51 2.90 2.54
N LEU A 63 -4.91 2.52 3.66
CA LEU A 63 -4.02 3.34 4.47
C LEU A 63 -2.59 2.85 4.25
N PHE A 64 -1.70 3.77 3.87
CA PHE A 64 -0.27 3.50 3.71
C PHE A 64 0.49 4.20 4.84
N TYR A 65 1.12 3.43 5.70
CA TYR A 65 2.02 3.93 6.74
C TYR A 65 3.44 3.81 6.22
N VAL A 66 4.07 4.95 5.98
CA VAL A 66 5.44 5.03 5.51
C VAL A 66 6.30 5.54 6.66
N THR A 67 7.29 4.75 7.05
CA THR A 67 8.36 5.18 7.96
C THR A 67 9.58 5.56 7.15
N LEU A 68 10.19 6.69 7.49
CA LEU A 68 11.39 7.19 6.84
C LEU A 68 12.58 7.13 7.79
N HIS A 69 13.73 6.72 7.28
CA HIS A 69 15.01 6.79 7.95
C HIS A 69 16.07 7.27 6.96
N ASN A 70 16.84 8.31 7.30
CA ASN A 70 17.83 8.94 6.41
C ASN A 70 17.29 9.25 5.00
N GLU A 71 16.09 9.85 4.93
CA GLU A 71 15.40 10.21 3.68
C GLU A 71 15.02 9.03 2.78
N GLN A 72 15.10 7.80 3.27
CA GLN A 72 14.71 6.58 2.56
C GLN A 72 13.48 5.95 3.23
N ILE A 73 12.70 5.20 2.45
CA ILE A 73 11.61 4.37 3.00
C ILE A 73 12.24 3.20 3.74
N ASP A 74 12.06 3.19 5.05
CA ASP A 74 12.50 2.13 5.95
C ASP A 74 11.42 1.04 6.07
N GLN A 75 10.15 1.44 6.07
CA GLN A 75 9.02 0.53 6.20
C GLN A 75 7.80 1.06 5.45
N LEU A 76 7.05 0.14 4.85
CA LEU A 76 5.72 0.36 4.30
C LEU A 76 4.74 -0.65 4.89
N ILE A 77 3.69 -0.16 5.55
CA ILE A 77 2.56 -1.01 5.98
C ILE A 77 1.30 -0.54 5.25
N ILE A 78 0.59 -1.49 4.63
CA ILE A 78 -0.64 -1.23 3.89
C ILE A 78 -1.80 -1.90 4.61
N LEU A 79 -2.78 -1.10 5.05
CA LEU A 79 -3.98 -1.59 5.73
C LEU A 79 -5.22 -1.24 4.92
N ARG A 80 -6.23 -2.13 4.91
CA ARG A 80 -7.57 -1.72 4.45
C ARG A 80 -8.17 -0.77 5.48
N LYS A 81 -8.70 0.36 5.03
CA LYS A 81 -9.47 1.26 5.90
C LYS A 81 -10.76 0.55 6.29
N ALA A 82 -10.96 0.30 7.58
CA ALA A 82 -12.24 -0.19 8.06
C ALA A 82 -13.32 0.89 7.81
N LEU A 83 -14.48 0.45 7.33
CA LEU A 83 -15.69 1.28 7.24
C LEU A 83 -16.22 1.61 8.63
#